data_AF-A0A1H1TE76-F1
#
_entry.id   AF-A0A1H1TE76-F1
#
_cell.length_a   1.000
_cell.length_b   1.000
_cell.length_c   1.000
_cell.angle_alpha   90.00
_cell.angle_beta   90.00
_cell.angle_gamma   90.00
#
_symmetry.space_group_name_H-M   'P 1'
#
loop_
_entity.id
_entity.type
_entity.pdbx_description
1 polymer ?
#
loop_
_entity_poly.entity_id
_entity_poly.type
_entity_poly.pdbx_seq_one_letter_code
_entity_poly.pdbx_strand_id
1 'polypeptide(L)' 'MNLLRTLGLCFLFVMVPLGGLLAAYPDEIANGLSSLMGVEVTRGNLGVAFLGLAAVCMRVDLSIRRRAQARLLATT' A
#
# COMPACT_ATOMS: atom_id res chain seq x y z
N MET A 1 8.90 20.23 3.94
CA MET A 1 8.70 19.40 2.72
C MET A 1 9.44 18.06 2.73
N ASN A 2 10.49 17.87 3.56
CA ASN A 2 11.28 16.62 3.56
C ASN A 2 10.52 15.41 4.13
N LEU A 3 9.85 15.53 5.29
CA LEU A 3 9.15 14.41 5.94
C LEU A 3 8.11 13.73 5.03
N LEU A 4 7.37 14.54 4.28
CA LEU A 4 6.30 14.11 3.37
C LEU A 4 6.84 13.32 2.18
N ARG A 5 7.98 13.77 1.64
CA ARG A 5 8.71 13.07 0.57
C ARG A 5 9.32 11.76 1.07
N THR A 6 9.90 11.75 2.27
CA THR A 6 10.48 10.55 2.88
C THR A 6 9.42 9.49 3.12
N LEU A 7 8.22 9.86 3.62
CA LEU A 7 7.11 8.93 3.80
C LEU A 7 6.62 8.33 2.48
N GLY A 8 6.49 9.15 1.43
CA GLY A 8 6.12 8.67 0.09
C GLY A 8 7.18 7.73 -0.52
N LEU A 9 8.47 8.00 -0.31
CA LEU A 9 9.56 7.15 -0.78
C LEU A 9 9.65 5.83 -0.02
N CYS A 10 9.57 5.85 1.31
CA CYS A 10 9.48 4.63 2.11
C CYS A 10 8.27 3.80 1.70
N PHE A 11 7.15 4.45 1.43
CA PHE A 11 5.95 3.78 0.95
C PHE A 11 6.17 3.10 -0.41
N LEU A 12 6.74 3.80 -1.39
CA LEU A 12 7.06 3.24 -2.70
C LEU A 12 8.02 2.04 -2.57
N PHE A 13 9.04 2.16 -1.71
CA PHE A 13 10.03 1.11 -1.46
C PHE A 13 9.47 -0.12 -0.76
N VAL A 14 8.34 -0.01 -0.05
CA VAL A 14 7.68 -1.16 0.58
C VAL A 14 6.63 -1.74 -0.34
N MET A 15 5.76 -0.90 -0.92
CA MET A 15 4.64 -1.35 -1.76
C MET A 15 5.07 -2.04 -3.04
N VAL A 16 6.07 -1.51 -3.74
CA VAL A 16 6.51 -2.04 -5.04
C VAL A 16 7.09 -3.46 -4.91
N PRO A 17 8.07 -3.72 -4.03
CA PRO A 17 8.58 -5.08 -3.87
C PRO A 17 7.55 -6.01 -3.24
N LEU A 18 6.68 -5.53 -2.34
CA LEU A 18 5.61 -6.35 -1.77
C LEU A 18 4.61 -6.80 -2.86
N GLY A 19 4.22 -5.88 -3.74
CA GLY A 19 3.38 -6.19 -4.91
C GLY A 19 4.08 -7.12 -5.90
N GLY A 20 5.37 -6.92 -6.14
CA GLY A 20 6.18 -7.79 -6.98
C GLY A 20 6.29 -9.21 -6.42
N LEU A 21 6.50 -9.35 -5.11
CA LEU A 21 6.54 -10.62 -4.40
C LEU A 21 5.20 -11.35 -4.50
N LEU A 22 4.10 -10.63 -4.26
CA LEU A 22 2.73 -11.16 -4.39
C LEU A 22 2.41 -11.61 -5.82
N ALA A 23 2.93 -10.91 -6.83
CA ALA A 23 2.74 -11.28 -8.23
C ALA A 23 3.61 -12.46 -8.69
N ALA A 24 4.84 -12.56 -8.16
CA ALA A 24 5.79 -13.62 -8.51
C ALA A 24 5.44 -14.96 -7.83
N TYR A 25 4.99 -14.92 -6.58
CA TYR A 25 4.73 -16.11 -5.75
C TYR A 25 3.34 -16.11 -5.10
N PRO A 26 2.26 -15.94 -5.89
CA PRO A 26 0.91 -15.79 -5.33
C PRO A 26 0.41 -17.05 -4.61
N ASP A 27 0.78 -18.25 -5.06
CA ASP A 27 0.33 -19.51 -4.45
C ASP A 27 1.03 -19.79 -3.12
N GLU A 28 2.33 -19.53 -3.05
CA GLU A 28 3.13 -19.80 -1.86
C GLU A 28 2.72 -18.88 -0.71
N ILE A 29 2.44 -17.62 -1.02
CA ILE A 29 1.92 -16.65 -0.05
C ILE A 29 0.48 -17.02 0.35
N ALA A 30 -0.38 -17.40 -0.60
CA ALA A 30 -1.74 -17.85 -0.32
C ALA A 30 -1.77 -19.05 0.63
N ASN A 31 -0.93 -20.06 0.36
CA ASN A 31 -0.83 -21.26 1.17
C ASN A 31 -0.25 -20.98 2.56
N GLY A 32 0.79 -20.13 2.64
CA GLY A 32 1.35 -19.69 3.92
C GLY A 32 0.31 -18.96 4.78
N LEU A 33 -0.42 -18.01 4.19
CA LEU A 33 -1.47 -17.26 4.88
C LEU A 33 -2.66 -18.14 5.27
N SER A 34 -3.04 -19.08 4.41
CA SER A 34 -4.11 -20.05 4.70
C SER A 34 -3.75 -20.95 5.89
N SER A 35 -2.50 -21.40 5.97
CA SER A 35 -2.03 -22.20 7.11
C SER A 35 -2.02 -21.43 8.43
N LEU A 36 -1.73 -20.13 8.36
CA LEU A 36 -1.64 -19.27 9.54
C LEU A 36 -3.02 -18.82 10.05
N MET A 37 -3.95 -18.56 9.13
CA MET A 37 -5.29 -18.08 9.46
C MET A 37 -6.32 -19.20 9.63
N GLY A 38 -6.00 -20.43 9.21
CA GLY A 38 -6.93 -21.57 9.25
C GLY A 38 -8.13 -21.41 8.31
N VAL A 39 -8.05 -20.50 7.34
CA VAL A 39 -9.10 -20.18 6.36
C VAL A 39 -8.49 -20.25 4.97
N GLU A 40 -9.25 -20.75 3.99
CA GLU A 40 -8.79 -20.80 2.61
C GLU A 40 -8.62 -19.38 2.04
N VAL A 41 -7.36 -18.97 1.83
CA VAL A 41 -6.99 -17.71 1.20
C VAL A 41 -6.69 -18.00 -0.27
N THR A 42 -7.53 -17.50 -1.16
CA THR A 42 -7.33 -17.61 -2.60
C THR A 42 -6.41 -16.51 -3.12
N ARG A 43 -5.79 -16.73 -4.30
CA ARG A 43 -5.05 -15.69 -5.04
C ARG A 43 -5.88 -14.42 -5.24
N GLY A 44 -7.17 -14.58 -5.52
CA GLY A 44 -8.11 -13.46 -5.70
C GLY A 44 -8.24 -12.61 -4.43
N ASN A 45 -8.35 -13.26 -3.27
CA ASN A 45 -8.42 -12.56 -1.98
C ASN A 45 -7.13 -11.77 -1.68
N LEU A 46 -5.96 -12.34 -2.00
CA LEU A 46 -4.68 -11.63 -1.87
C LEU A 46 -4.60 -10.40 -2.78
N GLY A 47 -5.03 -10.54 -4.04
CA GLY A 47 -5.09 -9.41 -4.98
C GLY A 47 -6.01 -8.30 -4.49
N VAL A 48 -7.20 -8.64 -4.00
CA VAL A 48 -8.16 -7.67 -3.45
C VAL A 48 -7.62 -7.02 -2.17
N ALA A 49 -6.99 -7.79 -1.28
CA ALA A 49 -6.38 -7.27 -0.05
C ALA A 49 -5.24 -6.28 -0.38
N PHE A 50 -4.39 -6.62 -1.35
CA PHE A 50 -3.30 -5.75 -1.80
C PHE A 50 -3.84 -4.47 -2.44
N LEU A 51 -4.85 -4.58 -3.31
CA LEU A 51 -5.51 -3.43 -3.93
C LEU A 51 -6.17 -2.53 -2.89
N GLY A 52 -6.81 -3.12 -1.87
CA GLY A 52 -7.37 -2.40 -0.73
C GLY A 52 -6.30 -1.64 0.06
N LEU A 53 -5.18 -2.29 0.35
CA LEU A 53 -4.05 -1.65 1.03
C LEU A 53 -3.53 -0.47 0.21
N ALA A 54 -3.30 -0.68 -1.10
CA ALA A 54 -2.87 0.37 -2.02
C ALA A 54 -3.84 1.54 -2.06
N ALA A 55 -5.15 1.29 -2.10
CA ALA A 55 -6.18 2.33 -2.10
C ALA A 55 -6.20 3.14 -0.79
N VAL A 56 -6.09 2.48 0.38
CA VAL A 56 -5.99 3.18 1.67
C VAL A 56 -4.77 4.08 1.70
N CYS A 57 -3.63 3.57 1.25
CA CYS A 57 -2.41 4.34 1.24
C CYS A 57 -2.45 5.52 0.26
N MET A 58 -3.04 5.33 -0.93
CA MET A 58 -3.25 6.41 -1.89
C MET A 58 -4.18 7.48 -1.33
N ARG A 59 -5.22 7.09 -0.57
CA ARG A 59 -6.09 8.05 0.15
C ARG A 59 -5.31 8.85 1.18
N VAL A 60 -4.42 8.22 1.95
CA VAL A 60 -3.57 8.91 2.93
C VAL A 60 -2.63 9.89 2.22
N ASP A 61 -1.92 9.45 1.18
CA ASP A 61 -1.02 10.30 0.37
C ASP A 61 -1.76 11.52 -0.22
N LEU A 62 -2.93 11.31 -0.83
CA LEU A 62 -3.76 12.40 -1.35
C LEU A 62 -4.23 13.36 -0.23
N SER A 63 -4.60 12.85 0.95
CA SER A 63 -5.00 13.71 2.09
C SER A 63 -3.86 14.60 2.57
N ILE A 64 -2.64 14.06 2.51
CA ILE A 64 -1.42 14.73 2.92
C ILE A 64 -1.06 15.82 1.90
N ARG A 65 -1.10 15.49 0.61
CA ARG A 65 -0.85 16.45 -0.49
C ARG A 65 -1.87 17.59 -0.48
N ARG A 66 -3.16 17.28 -0.30
CA ARG A 66 -4.22 18.30 -0.19
C ARG A 66 -3.97 19.25 0.99
N ARG A 67 -3.57 18.72 2.16
CA ARG A 67 -3.22 19.55 3.33
C ARG A 67 -2.00 20.44 3.09
N ALA A 68 -0.99 19.92 2.39
CA ALA A 68 0.19 20.70 2.03
C ALA A 68 -0.15 21.83 1.03
N GLN A 69 -0.96 21.54 0.00
CA GLN A 69 -1.42 22.54 -0.97
C GLN A 69 -2.30 23.61 -0.32
N ALA A 70 -3.22 23.23 0.57
CA ALA A 70 -4.05 24.19 1.30
C ALA A 70 -3.22 25.16 2.16
N ARG A 71 -2.13 24.68 2.78
CA ARG A 71 -1.21 25.55 3.53
C ARG A 71 -0.44 26.51 2.63
N LEU A 72 0.00 26.06 1.46
CA LEU A 72 0.69 26.90 0.46
C LEU A 72 -0.23 28.04 -0.02
N LEU A 73 -1.49 27.75 -0.35
CA LEU A 73 -2.48 28.75 -0.74
C LEU A 73 -2.81 29.77 0.36
N ALA A 74 -2.74 29.38 1.63
CA ALA A 74 -2.99 30.29 2.75
C ALA A 74 -1.80 31.22 3.07
N THR A 75 -0.63 31.01 2.45
CA THR A 75 0.58 31.83 2.66
C THR A 75 0.93 32.73 1.47
N THR A 76 0.17 32.65 0.38
CA THR A 76 0.23 33.53 -0.80
C THR A 76 -0.95 34.48 -0.80
#